data_AF-A0A1P9X3J9-F1
#
_entry.id   AF-A0A1P9X3J9-F1
#
_cell.length_a   1.000
_cell.length_b   1.000
_cell.length_c   1.000
_cell.angle_alpha   90.00
_cell.angle_beta   90.00
_cell.angle_gamma   90.00
#
_symmetry.space_group_name_H-M   'P 1'
#
loop_
_entity.id
_entity.type
_entity.pdbx_description
1 polymer ?
#
loop_
_entity_poly.entity_id
_entity_poly.type
_entity_poly.pdbx_seq_one_letter_code
_entity_poly.pdbx_strand_id
1 'polypeptide(L)'
;MLFGLSRHQLLYAIALIWTITIFIGCSIPSSGIPDITGKDKIIHVAIFVPFGMLWRLVGRSWLWVLVVGTLYGILIEVWQGALPIGREADVYDAIADTIGTILGIMAGWAVLKIGGRGLKG
;
A
#
# COMPACT_ATOMS: atom_id res chain seq x y z
N MET A 1 -22.48 5.09 -12.56
CA MET A 1 -21.53 5.40 -13.64
C MET A 1 -21.17 6.87 -13.51
N LEU A 2 -20.06 7.18 -12.85
CA LEU A 2 -19.50 8.55 -12.86
C LEU A 2 -18.51 8.59 -14.04
N PHE A 3 -18.74 9.45 -15.02
CA PHE A 3 -17.82 9.74 -16.15
C PHE A 3 -17.56 8.64 -17.22
N GLY A 4 -18.43 7.64 -17.38
CA GLY A 4 -18.28 6.63 -18.46
C GLY A 4 -17.15 5.61 -18.25
N LEU A 5 -16.43 5.67 -17.13
CA LEU A 5 -15.41 4.70 -16.76
C LEU A 5 -16.04 3.42 -16.19
N SER A 6 -15.50 2.26 -16.59
CA SER A 6 -15.86 0.99 -15.98
C SER A 6 -15.39 0.91 -14.52
N ARG A 7 -16.07 0.09 -13.70
CA ARG A 7 -15.66 -0.17 -12.30
C ARG A 7 -14.19 -0.56 -12.19
N HIS A 8 -13.71 -1.39 -13.11
CA HIS A 8 -12.31 -1.84 -13.15
C HIS A 8 -11.35 -0.66 -13.39
N GLN A 9 -11.66 0.22 -14.36
CA GLN A 9 -10.84 1.42 -14.64
C GLN A 9 -10.79 2.37 -13.44
N LEU A 10 -11.92 2.58 -12.76
CA LEU A 10 -11.97 3.43 -11.56
C LEU A 10 -11.12 2.84 -10.43
N LEU A 11 -11.25 1.55 -10.13
CA LEU A 11 -10.45 0.87 -9.11
C LEU A 11 -8.95 0.92 -9.44
N TYR A 12 -8.60 0.74 -10.71
CA TYR A 12 -7.22 0.83 -11.16
C TYR A 12 -6.66 2.25 -10.97
N ALA A 13 -7.42 3.28 -11.34
CA ALA A 13 -7.03 4.67 -11.14
C ALA A 13 -6.82 4.99 -9.65
N ILE A 14 -7.74 4.56 -8.79
CA ILE A 14 -7.62 4.73 -7.33
C ILE A 14 -6.37 4.01 -6.79
N ALA A 15 -6.12 2.76 -7.22
CA ALA A 15 -4.95 2.00 -6.78
C ALA A 15 -3.64 2.68 -7.21
N LEU A 16 -3.61 3.21 -8.43
CA LEU A 16 -2.45 3.93 -8.97
C LEU A 16 -2.21 5.24 -8.21
N ILE A 17 -3.26 6.04 -8.01
CA ILE A 17 -3.20 7.28 -7.23
C ILE A 17 -2.69 6.99 -5.82
N TRP A 18 -3.22 5.96 -5.16
CA TRP A 18 -2.79 5.58 -3.81
C TRP A 18 -1.31 5.16 -3.78
N THR A 19 -0.85 4.41 -4.78
CA THR A 19 0.55 4.01 -4.91
C THR A 19 1.45 5.24 -5.00
N ILE A 20 1.09 6.23 -5.83
CA ILE A 20 1.82 7.49 -5.96
C ILE A 20 1.79 8.28 -4.65
N THR A 21 0.65 8.35 -3.96
CA THR A 21 0.53 9.01 -2.67
C THR A 21 1.46 8.43 -1.62
N ILE A 22 1.62 7.10 -1.57
CA ILE A 22 2.58 6.44 -0.67
C ILE A 22 4.00 6.93 -0.98
N PHE A 23 4.42 6.91 -2.25
CA PHE A 23 5.77 7.34 -2.63
C PHE A 23 6.05 8.78 -2.21
N ILE A 24 5.11 9.68 -2.49
CA ILE A 24 5.22 11.09 -2.11
C ILE A 24 5.27 11.22 -0.59
N GLY A 25 4.37 10.54 0.13
CA GLY A 25 4.31 10.58 1.60
C GLY A 25 5.59 10.12 2.27
N CYS A 26 6.15 8.99 1.82
CA CYS A 26 7.42 8.46 2.31
C CYS A 26 8.61 9.35 1.92
N SER A 27 8.50 10.16 0.86
CA SER A 27 9.54 11.11 0.44
C SER A 27 9.52 12.44 1.20
N ILE A 28 8.47 12.74 1.99
CA ILE A 28 8.40 13.97 2.80
C ILE A 28 9.35 13.84 4.00
N PRO A 29 10.26 14.80 4.24
CA PRO A 29 11.19 14.77 5.37
C PRO A 29 10.48 14.64 6.72
N SER A 30 11.06 13.88 7.65
CA SER A 30 10.53 13.75 9.03
C SER A 30 11.03 14.84 9.99
N SER A 31 11.69 15.88 9.47
CA SER A 31 12.38 16.92 10.24
C SER A 31 11.48 17.56 11.31
N GLY A 32 11.80 17.34 12.59
CA GLY A 32 11.16 17.99 13.73
C GLY A 32 10.00 17.22 14.38
N ILE A 33 9.63 16.04 13.88
CA ILE A 33 8.69 15.15 14.58
C ILE A 33 9.49 14.29 15.55
N PRO A 34 9.21 14.33 16.88
CA PRO A 34 9.83 13.41 17.81
C PRO A 34 9.56 11.98 17.35
N ASP A 35 10.63 11.25 17.01
CA ASP A 35 10.51 9.86 16.62
C ASP A 35 10.16 9.03 17.85
N ILE A 36 8.86 8.77 18.01
CA ILE A 36 8.36 7.87 19.03
C ILE A 36 8.39 6.49 18.40
N THR A 37 9.32 5.66 18.88
CA THR A 37 9.54 4.30 18.40
C THR A 37 8.22 3.57 18.16
N GLY A 38 7.95 3.23 16.89
CA GLY A 38 6.78 2.45 16.49
C GLY A 38 5.63 3.25 15.85
N LYS A 39 5.53 4.57 16.04
CA LYS A 39 4.47 5.36 15.37
C LYS A 39 4.64 5.37 13.85
N ASP A 40 5.87 5.55 13.38
CA ASP A 40 6.19 5.55 11.95
C ASP A 40 5.88 4.18 11.32
N LYS A 41 6.25 3.10 11.99
CA LYS A 41 5.97 1.71 11.57
C LYS A 41 4.48 1.40 11.47
N ILE A 42 3.66 1.93 12.40
CA ILE A 42 2.20 1.80 12.31
C ILE A 42 1.65 2.54 11.08
N ILE A 43 2.22 3.69 10.73
CA ILE A 43 1.83 4.44 9.53
C ILE A 43 2.17 3.61 8.28
N HIS A 44 3.38 3.04 8.20
CA HIS A 44 3.79 2.14 7.10
C HIS A 44 2.82 0.97 6.91
N VAL A 45 2.49 0.24 8.00
CA VAL A 45 1.45 -0.80 7.95
C VAL A 45 0.12 -0.22 7.46
N ALA A 46 -0.32 0.90 8.03
CA ALA A 46 -1.63 1.49 7.75
C ALA A 46 -1.77 1.97 6.30
N ILE A 47 -0.72 2.50 5.66
CA ILE A 47 -0.77 2.98 4.27
C ILE A 47 -0.62 1.83 3.26
N PHE A 48 0.08 0.75 3.62
CA PHE A 48 0.20 -0.44 2.76
C PHE A 48 -1.02 -1.39 2.82
N VAL A 49 -1.86 -1.31 3.87
CA VAL A 49 -3.13 -2.05 3.92
C VAL A 49 -4.06 -1.67 2.75
N PRO A 50 -4.40 -0.38 2.51
CA PRO A 50 -5.19 0.00 1.34
C PRO A 50 -4.49 -0.34 0.03
N PHE A 51 -3.16 -0.24 -0.06
CA PHE A 51 -2.41 -0.67 -1.25
C PHE A 51 -2.70 -2.13 -1.59
N GLY A 52 -2.49 -3.05 -0.64
CA GLY A 52 -2.72 -4.47 -0.83
C GLY A 52 -4.19 -4.78 -1.16
N MET A 53 -5.12 -4.10 -0.49
CA MET A 53 -6.55 -4.26 -0.72
C MET A 53 -6.97 -3.80 -2.11
N LEU A 54 -6.57 -2.59 -2.53
CA LEU A 54 -6.97 -1.99 -3.80
C LEU A 54 -6.46 -2.81 -4.98
N TRP A 55 -5.21 -3.24 -4.97
CA TRP A 55 -4.65 -4.07 -6.04
C TRP A 55 -5.30 -5.47 -6.12
N ARG A 56 -5.74 -6.03 -4.98
CA ARG A 56 -6.59 -7.24 -4.98
C ARG A 56 -7.96 -6.98 -5.60
N LEU A 57 -8.60 -5.85 -5.28
CA LEU A 57 -9.92 -5.48 -5.83
C LEU A 57 -9.88 -5.17 -7.33
N VAL A 58 -8.75 -4.68 -7.84
CA VAL A 58 -8.49 -4.55 -9.28
C VAL A 58 -8.47 -5.93 -9.98
N GLY A 59 -8.11 -7.00 -9.26
CA GLY A 59 -8.08 -8.37 -9.78
C GLY A 59 -6.68 -8.98 -9.90
N ARG A 60 -5.64 -8.30 -9.40
CA ARG A 60 -4.27 -8.88 -9.35
C ARG A 60 -4.22 -10.03 -8.38
N SER A 61 -3.47 -11.11 -8.68
CA SER A 61 -3.34 -12.28 -7.79
C SER A 61 -2.69 -11.91 -6.44
N TRP A 62 -2.98 -12.67 -5.38
CA TRP A 62 -2.39 -12.41 -4.06
C TRP A 62 -0.86 -12.45 -4.09
N LEU A 63 -0.30 -13.39 -4.87
CA LEU A 63 1.15 -13.52 -5.03
C LEU A 63 1.75 -12.31 -5.75
N TRP A 64 1.07 -11.81 -6.79
CA TRP A 64 1.51 -10.61 -7.49
C TRP A 64 1.53 -9.40 -6.54
N VAL A 65 0.48 -9.20 -5.76
CA VAL A 65 0.38 -8.08 -4.81
C VAL A 65 1.43 -8.19 -3.72
N LEU A 66 1.70 -9.38 -3.21
CA LEU A 66 2.73 -9.61 -2.20
C LEU A 66 4.12 -9.27 -2.73
N VAL A 67 4.49 -9.83 -3.89
CA VAL A 67 5.80 -9.59 -4.50
C VAL A 67 5.99 -8.12 -4.84
N VAL A 68 5.00 -7.49 -5.49
CA VAL A 68 5.11 -6.08 -5.88
C VAL A 68 5.09 -5.16 -4.67
N GLY A 69 4.25 -5.42 -3.66
CA GLY A 69 4.20 -4.62 -2.43
C GLY A 69 5.51 -4.68 -1.64
N THR A 70 6.09 -5.88 -1.45
CA THR A 70 7.38 -6.04 -0.78
C THR A 70 8.52 -5.38 -1.54
N LEU A 71 8.61 -5.59 -2.87
CA LEU A 71 9.63 -4.93 -3.69
C LEU A 71 9.47 -3.40 -3.68
N TYR A 72 8.23 -2.91 -3.63
CA TYR A 72 7.93 -1.49 -3.58
C TYR A 72 8.36 -0.85 -2.26
N GLY A 73 8.06 -1.47 -1.11
CA GLY A 73 8.56 -1.00 0.19
C GLY A 73 10.08 -0.98 0.24
N ILE A 74 10.75 -2.05 -0.21
CA ILE A 74 12.22 -2.09 -0.30
C ILE A 74 12.76 -0.96 -1.20
N LEU A 75 12.09 -0.67 -2.32
CA LEU A 75 12.50 0.40 -3.22
C LEU A 75 12.35 1.78 -2.56
N ILE A 76 11.33 1.99 -1.74
CA ILE A 76 11.15 3.23 -0.96
C ILE A 76 12.30 3.41 0.04
N GLU A 77 12.67 2.36 0.77
CA GLU A 77 13.80 2.41 1.70
C GLU A 77 15.12 2.73 0.99
N VAL A 78 15.38 2.05 -0.13
CA VAL A 78 16.57 2.33 -0.96
C VAL A 78 16.53 3.77 -1.49
N TRP A 79 15.37 4.26 -1.90
CA TRP A 79 15.19 5.64 -2.37
C TRP A 79 15.47 6.68 -1.27
N GLN A 80 14.97 6.44 -0.05
CA GLN A 80 15.20 7.30 1.11
C GLN A 80 16.66 7.28 1.54
N GLY A 81 17.31 6.12 1.57
CA GLY A 81 18.71 6.00 1.96
C GLY A 81 19.70 6.50 0.90
N ALA A 82 19.33 6.48 -0.38
CA ALA A 82 20.20 6.91 -1.48
C ALA A 82 20.20 8.43 -1.71
N LEU A 83 19.13 9.13 -1.30
CA LEU A 83 18.98 10.56 -1.56
C LEU A 83 18.95 11.40 -0.28
N PRO A 84 19.54 12.59 -0.27
CA PRO A 84 19.53 13.48 0.90
C PRO A 84 18.17 14.19 1.06
N ILE A 85 17.09 13.44 1.22
CA ILE A 85 15.71 13.94 1.33
C ILE A 85 15.22 14.07 2.78
N GLY A 86 16.11 13.97 3.77
CA GLY A 86 15.75 14.07 5.19
C GLY A 86 14.93 12.88 5.69
N ARG A 87 15.22 11.68 5.15
CA ARG A 87 14.73 10.37 5.59
C ARG A 87 15.92 9.43 5.73
N GLU A 88 15.81 8.49 6.67
CA GLU A 88 16.79 7.42 6.85
C GLU A 88 16.17 6.11 6.42
N ALA A 89 16.94 5.25 5.76
CA ALA A 89 16.48 3.91 5.40
C ALA A 89 16.42 3.03 6.66
N ASP A 90 15.31 2.34 6.86
CA ASP A 90 15.06 1.42 7.96
C ASP A 90 14.49 0.09 7.44
N VAL A 91 15.22 -1.00 7.67
CA VAL A 91 14.76 -2.37 7.34
C VAL A 91 13.43 -2.70 8.02
N TYR A 92 13.16 -2.15 9.21
CA TYR A 92 11.90 -2.36 9.90
C TYR A 92 10.71 -1.72 9.20
N ASP A 93 10.92 -0.68 8.39
CA ASP A 93 9.86 -0.03 7.63
C ASP A 93 9.50 -0.86 6.39
N ALA A 94 10.48 -1.46 5.70
CA ALA A 94 10.22 -2.48 4.67
C ALA A 94 9.48 -3.73 5.21
N ILE A 95 9.76 -4.13 6.46
CA ILE A 95 9.01 -5.19 7.14
C ILE A 95 7.58 -4.74 7.42
N ALA A 96 7.38 -3.52 7.93
CA ALA A 96 6.07 -2.93 8.18
C ALA A 96 5.23 -2.84 6.90
N ASP A 97 5.82 -2.41 5.79
CA ASP A 97 5.19 -2.36 4.46
C ASP A 97 4.74 -3.74 3.98
N THR A 98 5.57 -4.75 4.18
CA THR A 98 5.25 -6.15 3.84
C THR A 98 4.10 -6.67 4.70
N ILE A 99 4.09 -6.39 6.00
CA ILE A 99 2.99 -6.75 6.90
C ILE A 99 1.70 -6.04 6.46
N GLY A 100 1.76 -4.74 6.20
CA GLY A 100 0.63 -3.95 5.69
C GLY A 100 0.08 -4.52 4.38
N THR A 101 0.96 -4.91 3.46
CA THR A 101 0.58 -5.56 2.19
C THR A 101 -0.17 -6.87 2.42
N ILE A 102 0.32 -7.74 3.32
CA ILE A 102 -0.33 -9.01 3.66
C ILE A 102 -1.73 -8.77 4.24
N LEU A 103 -1.84 -7.85 5.20
CA LEU A 103 -3.13 -7.48 5.80
C LEU A 103 -4.10 -6.90 4.76
N GLY A 104 -3.59 -6.07 3.85
CA GLY A 104 -4.34 -5.55 2.70
C GLY A 104 -4.84 -6.64 1.77
N ILE A 105 -4.00 -7.64 1.47
CA ILE A 105 -4.40 -8.80 0.66
C ILE A 105 -5.55 -9.56 1.33
N MET A 106 -5.46 -9.79 2.64
CA MET A 106 -6.52 -10.45 3.42
C MET A 106 -7.82 -9.65 3.40
N ALA A 107 -7.74 -8.33 3.58
CA ALA A 107 -8.89 -7.44 3.49
C ALA A 107 -9.54 -7.49 2.10
N GLY A 108 -8.75 -7.41 1.03
CA GLY A 108 -9.23 -7.51 -0.34
C GLY A 108 -9.90 -8.87 -0.63
N TRP A 109 -9.35 -9.96 -0.12
CA TRP A 109 -9.98 -11.28 -0.19
C TRP A 109 -11.34 -11.32 0.53
N ALA A 110 -11.41 -10.78 1.74
CA ALA A 110 -12.65 -10.74 2.51
C ALA A 110 -13.76 -9.97 1.77
N VAL A 111 -13.43 -8.80 1.20
CA VAL A 111 -14.36 -7.99 0.41
C VAL A 111 -14.86 -8.74 -0.83
N LEU A 112 -13.96 -9.38 -1.58
CA LEU A 112 -14.34 -10.17 -2.76
C LEU A 112 -15.23 -11.37 -2.40
N LYS A 113 -14.96 -12.03 -1.27
CA LYS A 113 -15.75 -13.18 -0.80
C LYS A 113 -17.15 -12.79 -0.33
N ILE A 114 -17.29 -11.65 0.35
CA ILE A 114 -18.59 -11.11 0.77
C ILE A 114 -19.40 -10.69 -0.46
N GLY A 115 -18.78 -9.97 -1.41
CA GLY A 115 -19.44 -9.54 -2.65
C GLY A 115 -19.90 -10.72 -3.53
N GLY A 116 -19.14 -11.82 -3.57
CA GLY A 116 -19.51 -13.03 -4.31
C GLY A 116 -20.62 -13.86 -3.66
N ARG A 117 -20.87 -13.69 -2.36
CA ARG A 117 -21.96 -14.38 -1.64
C ARG A 117 -23.33 -13.71 -1.83
N GLY A 118 -23.37 -12.40 -2.07
CA GLY A 118 -24.62 -11.64 -2.25
C GLY A 118 -25.30 -11.83 -3.62
N LEU A 119 -24.64 -12.45 -4.60
CA LEU A 119 -25.19 -12.70 -5.95
C LEU A 119 -25.77 -14.11 -6.12
N LYS A 120 -25.71 -14.95 -5.07
CA LYS A 120 -26.19 -16.33 -5.09
C LYS A 120 -27.40 -16.58 -4.16
N GLY A 121 -28.03 -15.50 -3.69
CA GLY A 121 -29.24 -15.54 -2.86
C GLY A 121 -30.48 -15.15 -3.66
#